data_AF-A0A427XD60-F1
#
_entry.id   AF-A0A427XD60-F1
#
_cell.length_a   1.000
_cell.length_b   1.000
_cell.length_c   1.000
_cell.angle_alpha   90.00
_cell.angle_beta   90.00
_cell.angle_gamma   90.00
#
_symmetry.space_group_name_H-M   'P 1'
#
loop_
_entity.id
_entity.type
_entity.pdbx_description
1 polymer ?
#
loop_
_entity_poly.entity_id
_entity_poly.type
_entity_poly.pdbx_seq_one_letter_code
_entity_poly.pdbx_strand_id
1 'polypeptide(L)'
;MTTYVSASSVSNLAPAPPALVVPVYMYPAEGAWSPLFAAARAHPNLTLMCIINPGNGPGPERLPDASYKSALEQLCALPNVQPLGYVHCTYGKRDVEDIKADIDKYAAWETQSGQAFRLDGVFVDEAPSDPALEPS
;
A
#
# COMPACT_ATOMS: atom_id res chain seq x y z
N MET A 1 -18.75 1.12 -56.62
CA MET A 1 -18.92 0.22 -55.45
C MET A 1 -18.29 0.95 -54.27
N THR A 2 -19.10 1.57 -53.42
CA THR A 2 -18.62 2.42 -52.32
C THR A 2 -18.78 1.64 -51.03
N THR A 3 -17.67 1.32 -50.38
CA THR A 3 -17.66 0.57 -49.12
C THR A 3 -17.83 1.55 -47.96
N TYR A 4 -18.85 1.36 -47.13
CA TYR A 4 -18.97 2.02 -45.83
C TYR A 4 -18.13 1.25 -44.80
N VAL A 5 -17.25 1.95 -44.09
CA VAL A 5 -16.59 1.41 -42.89
C VAL A 5 -17.51 1.71 -41.70
N SER A 6 -18.02 0.67 -41.03
CA SER A 6 -18.75 0.83 -39.78
C SER A 6 -17.79 1.26 -38.68
N ALA A 7 -18.10 2.36 -38.00
CA ALA A 7 -17.38 2.77 -36.81
C ALA A 7 -17.66 1.75 -35.68
N SER A 8 -16.59 1.23 -35.08
CA SER A 8 -16.68 0.40 -33.87
C SER A 8 -17.21 1.25 -32.72
N SER A 9 -18.24 0.75 -32.03
CA SER A 9 -18.75 1.35 -30.80
C SER A 9 -17.64 1.41 -29.76
N VAL A 10 -17.28 2.62 -29.32
CA VAL A 10 -16.41 2.83 -28.16
C VAL A 10 -17.18 2.30 -26.95
N SER A 11 -16.75 1.19 -26.37
CA SER A 11 -17.30 0.70 -25.11
C SER A 11 -17.06 1.77 -24.06
N ASN A 12 -18.15 2.35 -23.56
CA ASN A 12 -18.11 3.28 -22.44
C ASN A 12 -17.66 2.48 -21.22
N LEU A 13 -16.35 2.48 -20.92
CA LEU A 13 -15.83 1.87 -19.71
C LEU A 13 -16.44 2.63 -18.54
N ALA A 14 -17.28 1.96 -17.75
CA ALA A 14 -17.68 2.51 -16.46
C ALA A 14 -16.40 2.86 -15.67
N PRO A 15 -16.35 4.02 -15.00
CA PRO A 15 -15.20 4.35 -14.18
C PRO A 15 -14.95 3.23 -13.18
N ALA A 16 -13.67 2.89 -12.96
CA ALA A 16 -13.31 1.89 -11.97
C ALA A 16 -13.94 2.27 -10.61
N PRO A 17 -14.42 1.28 -9.84
CA PRO A 17 -14.94 1.56 -8.51
C PRO A 17 -13.86 2.25 -7.67
N PRO A 18 -14.23 3.21 -6.80
CA PRO A 18 -13.26 3.88 -5.95
C PRO A 18 -12.60 2.89 -4.99
N ALA A 19 -11.32 3.10 -4.70
CA ALA A 19 -10.61 2.42 -3.62
C ALA A 19 -10.70 3.23 -2.32
N LEU A 20 -10.70 2.54 -1.18
CA LEU A 20 -10.62 3.17 0.13
C LEU A 20 -9.16 3.16 0.61
N VAL A 21 -8.56 4.34 0.78
CA VAL A 21 -7.22 4.47 1.39
C VAL A 21 -7.38 4.57 2.90
N VAL A 22 -6.69 3.69 3.64
CA VAL A 22 -6.77 3.61 5.10
C VAL A 22 -5.35 3.77 5.69
N PRO A 23 -5.03 4.91 6.31
CA PRO A 23 -3.82 5.06 7.11
C PRO A 23 -3.93 4.22 8.39
N VAL A 24 -3.32 3.04 8.41
CA VAL A 24 -3.39 2.11 9.56
C VAL A 24 -2.23 2.36 10.52
N TYR A 25 -2.14 3.59 11.05
CA TYR A 25 -1.02 4.02 11.92
C TYR A 25 -1.23 3.67 13.39
N MET A 26 -2.27 2.89 13.68
CA MET A 26 -2.51 2.34 15.00
C MET A 26 -1.71 1.05 15.18
N TYR A 27 -1.02 0.92 16.33
CA TYR A 27 -0.32 -0.31 16.67
C TYR A 27 -1.28 -1.51 16.67
N PRO A 28 -0.94 -2.66 16.03
CA PRO A 28 -1.80 -3.83 15.94
C PRO A 28 -1.79 -4.65 17.24
N ALA A 29 -2.13 -4.02 18.37
CA ALA A 29 -2.46 -4.77 19.57
C ALA A 29 -3.62 -5.74 19.28
N GLU A 30 -3.75 -6.79 20.09
CA GLU A 30 -4.79 -7.80 19.91
C GLU A 30 -6.18 -7.14 19.76
N GLY A 31 -6.85 -7.45 18.65
CA GLY A 31 -8.18 -6.93 18.33
C GLY A 31 -8.23 -5.49 17.81
N ALA A 32 -7.13 -4.74 17.82
CA ALA A 32 -7.13 -3.32 17.44
C ALA A 32 -7.53 -3.12 15.96
N TRP A 33 -7.08 -4.00 15.08
CA TRP A 33 -7.40 -3.97 13.64
C TRP A 33 -8.67 -4.76 13.27
N SER A 34 -9.37 -5.36 14.24
CA SER A 34 -10.61 -6.13 13.98
C SER A 34 -11.66 -5.37 13.16
N PRO A 35 -11.91 -4.06 13.37
CA PRO A 35 -12.85 -3.31 12.54
C PRO A 35 -12.43 -3.25 11.07
N LEU A 36 -11.13 -3.12 10.79
CA LEU A 36 -10.59 -3.13 9.43
C LEU A 36 -10.83 -4.48 8.76
N PHE A 37 -10.51 -5.58 9.45
CA PHE A 37 -10.75 -6.93 8.93
C PHE A 37 -12.24 -7.21 8.69
N ALA A 38 -13.11 -6.76 9.59
CA ALA A 38 -14.55 -6.90 9.43
C ALA A 38 -15.07 -6.12 8.22
N ALA A 39 -14.62 -4.87 8.04
CA ALA A 39 -14.99 -4.05 6.89
C ALA A 39 -14.54 -4.68 5.56
N ALA A 40 -13.29 -5.16 5.48
CA ALA A 40 -12.78 -5.82 4.28
C ALA A 40 -13.60 -7.06 3.90
N ARG A 41 -13.98 -7.90 4.89
CA ARG A 41 -14.82 -9.09 4.66
C ARG A 41 -16.24 -8.75 4.26
N ALA A 42 -16.80 -7.68 4.83
CA ALA A 42 -18.17 -7.23 4.53
C ALA A 42 -18.29 -6.62 3.11
N HIS A 43 -17.18 -6.12 2.55
CA HIS A 43 -17.15 -5.43 1.27
C HIS A 43 -16.10 -6.02 0.31
N PRO A 44 -16.26 -7.29 -0.15
CA PRO A 44 -15.24 -7.98 -0.94
C PRO A 44 -14.95 -7.35 -2.31
N ASN A 45 -15.86 -6.51 -2.82
CA ASN A 45 -15.69 -5.80 -4.10
C ASN A 45 -15.06 -4.41 -3.93
N LEU A 46 -14.83 -3.95 -2.69
CA LEU A 46 -14.15 -2.69 -2.41
C LEU A 46 -12.67 -2.99 -2.21
N THR A 47 -11.80 -2.30 -2.94
CA THR A 47 -10.36 -2.33 -2.70
C THR A 47 -10.00 -1.46 -1.50
N LEU A 48 -9.28 -2.01 -0.52
CA LEU A 48 -8.75 -1.28 0.62
C LEU A 48 -7.23 -1.16 0.48
N MET A 49 -6.72 0.07 0.32
CA MET A 49 -5.29 0.37 0.32
C MET A 49 -4.86 0.74 1.74
N CYS A 50 -4.25 -0.21 2.45
CA CYS A 50 -3.92 -0.08 3.86
C CYS A 50 -2.46 0.36 4.03
N ILE A 51 -2.22 1.57 4.53
CA ILE A 51 -0.87 2.11 4.73
C ILE A 51 -0.34 1.68 6.10
N ILE A 52 0.75 0.92 6.10
CA ILE A 52 1.35 0.29 7.27
C ILE A 52 2.58 1.08 7.70
N ASN A 53 2.57 1.56 8.95
CA ASN A 53 3.63 2.41 9.49
C ASN A 53 4.11 1.92 10.87
N PRO A 54 5.05 0.95 10.93
CA PRO A 54 5.64 0.49 12.20
C PRO A 54 6.33 1.57 13.02
N GLY A 55 6.98 2.56 12.38
CA GLY A 55 7.74 3.58 13.08
C GLY A 55 8.30 4.68 12.18
N ASN A 56 7.43 5.38 11.45
CA ASN A 56 7.76 6.33 10.38
C ASN A 56 8.61 5.70 9.27
N GLY A 57 8.25 4.47 8.91
CA GLY A 57 9.05 3.56 8.10
C GLY A 57 8.90 2.12 8.58
N PRO A 58 9.68 1.18 8.01
CA PRO A 58 9.60 -0.25 8.33
C PRO A 58 10.10 -0.61 9.75
N GLY A 59 10.61 0.38 10.49
CA GLY A 59 11.23 0.19 11.80
C GLY A 59 12.72 -0.15 11.72
N PRO A 60 13.41 -0.23 12.87
CA PRO A 60 14.85 -0.45 12.90
C PRO A 60 15.23 -1.89 12.50
N GLU A 61 14.45 -2.86 12.96
CA GLU A 61 14.70 -4.29 12.73
C GLU A 61 14.37 -4.73 11.30
N ARG A 62 14.93 -5.87 10.91
CA ARG A 62 14.71 -6.47 9.58
C ARG A 62 13.23 -6.80 9.31
N LEU A 63 12.56 -7.34 10.32
CA LEU A 63 11.13 -7.66 10.30
C LEU A 63 10.45 -6.91 11.44
N PRO A 64 9.14 -6.61 11.32
CA PRO A 64 8.42 -5.98 12.40
C PRO A 64 8.17 -7.00 13.54
N ASP A 65 7.62 -6.53 14.66
CA ASP A 65 7.35 -7.37 15.82
C ASP A 65 6.26 -8.42 15.56
N ALA A 66 6.00 -9.28 16.55
CA ALA A 66 5.02 -10.36 16.43
C ALA A 66 3.58 -9.85 16.21
N SER A 67 3.22 -8.69 16.77
CA SER A 67 1.90 -8.09 16.61
C SER A 67 1.67 -7.64 15.17
N TYR A 68 2.65 -6.96 14.58
CA TYR A 68 2.61 -6.60 13.15
C TYR A 68 2.60 -7.83 12.25
N LYS A 69 3.45 -8.84 12.51
CA LYS A 69 3.48 -10.08 11.71
C LYS A 69 2.11 -10.75 11.67
N SER A 70 1.50 -10.97 12.85
CA SER A 70 0.18 -11.61 12.93
C SER A 70 -0.93 -10.81 12.25
N ALA A 71 -0.90 -9.48 12.39
CA ALA A 71 -1.88 -8.62 11.72
C ALA A 71 -1.68 -8.59 10.20
N LEU A 72 -0.44 -8.57 9.72
CA LEU A 72 -0.10 -8.56 8.29
C LEU A 72 -0.45 -9.89 7.61
N GLU A 73 -0.23 -11.03 8.28
CA GLU A 73 -0.69 -12.34 7.78
C GLU A 73 -2.21 -12.36 7.58
N GLN A 74 -2.98 -11.85 8.56
CA GLN A 74 -4.43 -11.75 8.45
C GLN A 74 -4.87 -10.77 7.35
N LEU A 75 -4.16 -9.65 7.21
CA LEU A 75 -4.43 -8.63 6.21
C LEU A 75 -4.18 -9.18 4.80
N CYS A 76 -3.05 -9.85 4.57
CA CYS A 76 -2.66 -10.43 3.29
C CYS A 76 -3.55 -11.60 2.86
N ALA A 77 -4.24 -12.25 3.80
CA ALA A 77 -5.22 -13.29 3.51
C ALA A 77 -6.54 -12.74 2.92
N LEU A 78 -6.76 -11.42 2.96
CA LEU A 78 -7.96 -10.78 2.42
C LEU A 78 -7.72 -10.36 0.95
N PRO A 79 -8.47 -10.90 -0.03
CA PRO A 79 -8.17 -10.72 -1.45
C PRO A 79 -8.41 -9.28 -1.96
N ASN A 80 -9.15 -8.47 -1.20
CA ASN A 80 -9.50 -7.10 -1.54
C ASN A 80 -8.67 -6.06 -0.78
N VAL A 81 -7.62 -6.47 -0.07
CA VAL A 81 -6.73 -5.57 0.66
C VAL A 81 -5.38 -5.50 -0.03
N GLN A 82 -4.86 -4.28 -0.16
CA GLN A 82 -3.54 -3.96 -0.70
C GLN A 82 -2.72 -3.27 0.40
N PRO A 83 -1.81 -3.98 1.08
CA PRO A 83 -0.94 -3.39 2.09
C PRO A 83 0.15 -2.54 1.43
N LEU A 84 0.38 -1.32 1.92
CA LEU A 84 1.41 -0.40 1.43
C LEU A 84 2.34 0.01 2.56
N GLY A 85 3.65 0.02 2.33
CA GLY A 85 4.63 0.49 3.32
C GLY A 85 4.69 2.01 3.36
N TYR A 86 4.67 2.61 4.54
CA TYR A 86 4.86 4.05 4.70
C TYR A 86 6.34 4.42 4.54
N VAL A 87 6.65 5.35 3.65
CA VAL A 87 7.96 6.01 3.56
C VAL A 87 7.76 7.52 3.50
N HIS A 88 8.65 8.31 4.09
CA HIS A 88 8.54 9.77 4.09
C HIS A 88 9.74 10.40 3.40
N CYS A 89 9.53 11.52 2.71
CA CYS A 89 10.56 12.26 1.98
C CYS A 89 11.02 13.56 2.66
N THR A 90 10.38 13.99 3.76
CA THR A 90 10.64 15.28 4.41
C THR A 90 10.66 16.45 3.43
N TYR A 91 9.69 16.50 2.51
CA TYR A 91 9.55 17.52 1.48
C TYR A 91 10.79 17.65 0.59
N GLY A 92 11.36 16.51 0.19
CA GLY A 92 12.56 16.42 -0.67
C GLY A 92 13.89 16.62 0.07
N LYS A 93 13.89 16.61 1.40
CA LYS A 93 15.10 16.82 2.22
C LYS A 93 15.71 15.54 2.78
N ARG A 94 14.94 14.46 2.82
CA ARG A 94 15.46 13.16 3.26
C ARG A 94 16.38 12.58 2.19
N ASP A 95 17.48 11.96 2.62
CA ASP A 95 18.43 11.33 1.71
C ASP A 95 17.73 10.22 0.89
N VAL A 96 17.96 10.22 -0.42
CA VAL A 96 17.33 9.27 -1.34
C VAL A 96 17.75 7.83 -1.05
N GLU A 97 18.98 7.61 -0.55
CA GLU A 97 19.45 6.29 -0.17
C GLU A 97 18.78 5.80 1.12
N ASP A 98 18.43 6.70 2.04
CA ASP A 98 17.63 6.33 3.22
C ASP A 98 16.19 5.95 2.84
N ILE A 99 15.59 6.68 1.88
CA ILE A 99 14.26 6.34 1.35
C ILE A 99 14.30 4.98 0.66
N LYS A 100 15.30 4.74 -0.21
CA LYS A 100 15.50 3.44 -0.86
C LYS A 100 15.72 2.32 0.16
N ALA A 101 16.50 2.57 1.21
CA ALA A 101 16.75 1.57 2.25
C ALA A 101 15.45 1.15 2.96
N ASP A 102 14.51 2.07 3.19
CA ASP A 102 13.19 1.73 3.73
C ASP A 102 12.38 0.88 2.74
N ILE A 103 12.34 1.29 1.45
CA ILE A 103 11.63 0.56 0.39
C ILE A 103 12.19 -0.86 0.25
N ASP A 104 13.51 -1.01 0.22
CA ASP A 104 14.20 -2.31 0.12
C ASP A 104 13.90 -3.18 1.34
N LYS A 105 13.84 -2.58 2.53
CA LYS A 105 13.50 -3.32 3.76
C LYS A 105 12.07 -3.87 3.69
N TYR A 106 11.10 -3.05 3.27
CA TYR A 106 9.73 -3.52 3.05
C TYR A 106 9.65 -4.61 1.98
N ALA A 107 10.33 -4.43 0.85
CA ALA A 107 10.35 -5.40 -0.24
C ALA A 107 10.92 -6.76 0.20
N ALA A 108 11.87 -6.76 1.14
CA ALA A 108 12.48 -7.99 1.64
C ALA A 108 11.60 -8.76 2.64
N TRP A 109 10.55 -8.16 3.21
CA TRP A 109 9.70 -8.79 4.24
C TRP A 109 9.07 -10.11 3.79
N GLU A 110 8.67 -10.23 2.52
CA GLU A 110 8.08 -11.46 1.99
C GLU A 110 9.06 -12.63 2.10
N THR A 111 10.26 -12.47 1.56
CA THR A 111 11.29 -13.53 1.63
C THR A 111 11.76 -13.80 3.06
N GLN A 112 11.90 -12.75 3.87
CA GLN A 112 12.42 -12.84 5.24
C GLN A 112 11.42 -13.43 6.23
N SER A 113 10.12 -13.27 5.97
CA SER A 113 9.05 -13.89 6.74
C SER A 113 8.76 -15.34 6.32
N GLY A 114 9.45 -15.85 5.29
CA GLY A 114 9.16 -17.17 4.73
C GLY A 114 7.85 -17.22 3.94
N GLN A 115 7.51 -16.11 3.24
CA GLN A 115 6.26 -15.92 2.48
C GLN A 115 5.00 -15.82 3.34
N ALA A 116 5.13 -15.47 4.63
CA ALA A 116 3.97 -15.34 5.52
C ALA A 116 3.12 -14.10 5.21
N PHE A 117 3.76 -12.99 4.85
CA PHE A 117 3.10 -11.74 4.46
C PHE A 117 4.00 -10.91 3.55
N ARG A 118 3.40 -9.97 2.82
CA ARG A 118 4.10 -9.03 1.93
C ARG A 118 3.43 -7.66 1.97
N LEU A 119 4.09 -6.66 1.40
CA LEU A 119 3.43 -5.41 1.01
C LEU A 119 3.37 -5.35 -0.52
N ASP A 120 2.29 -4.79 -1.05
CA ASP A 120 2.04 -4.68 -2.49
C ASP A 120 2.60 -3.39 -3.10
N GLY A 121 3.16 -2.50 -2.27
CA GLY A 121 3.77 -1.25 -2.70
C GLY A 121 4.17 -0.35 -1.54
N VAL A 122 4.41 0.92 -1.83
CA VAL A 122 4.73 1.96 -0.83
C VAL A 122 3.85 3.20 -1.02
N PHE A 123 3.56 3.86 0.10
CA PHE A 123 2.96 5.19 0.15
C PHE A 123 4.06 6.18 0.55
N VAL A 124 4.33 7.15 -0.33
CA VAL A 124 5.34 8.17 -0.13
C VAL A 124 4.68 9.42 0.45
N ASP A 125 4.95 9.69 1.73
CA ASP A 125 4.46 10.84 2.47
C ASP A 125 5.44 12.01 2.39
N GLU A 126 4.93 13.21 2.69
CA GLU A 126 5.70 14.46 2.67
C GLU A 126 6.41 14.68 1.32
N ALA A 127 5.76 14.31 0.22
CA ALA A 127 6.23 14.65 -1.12
C ALA A 127 6.28 16.18 -1.28
N PRO A 128 7.27 16.74 -2.01
CA PRO A 128 7.28 18.17 -2.29
C PRO A 128 6.04 18.57 -3.09
N SER A 129 5.48 19.74 -2.82
CA SER A 129 4.39 20.33 -3.61
C SER A 129 4.88 21.35 -4.63
N ASP A 130 6.17 21.70 -4.58
CA ASP A 130 6.84 22.58 -5.55
C ASP A 130 7.41 21.73 -6.70
N PRO A 131 6.96 21.94 -7.96
CA PRO A 131 7.47 21.23 -9.13
C PRO A 131 8.99 21.36 -9.32
N ALA A 132 9.61 22.42 -8.79
CA ALA A 132 11.05 22.62 -8.91
C ALA A 132 11.89 21.67 -8.02
N LEU A 133 11.24 20.93 -7.11
CA LEU A 133 11.86 19.96 -6.21
C LEU A 133 11.60 18.50 -6.62
N GLU A 134 10.90 18.28 -7.74
CA GLU A 134 10.79 16.96 -8.36
C GLU A 134 12.14 16.57 -8.97
N PRO A 135 12.69 15.37 -8.70
CA PRO A 135 13.93 14.91 -9.32
C PRO A 135 13.74 14.81 -10.84
N SER A 136 14.66 15.41 -11.60
CA SER A 136 14.72 15.40 -13.07
C SER A 136 14.90 14.01 -13.67
#